data_AF-A0A1J5DBU2-F1
#
_entry.id   AF-A0A1J5DBU2-F1
#
_cell.length_a   1.000
_cell.length_b   1.000
_cell.length_c   1.000
_cell.angle_alpha   90.00
_cell.angle_beta   90.00
_cell.angle_gamma   90.00
#
_symmetry.space_group_name_H-M   'P 1'
#
loop_
_entity.id
_entity.type
_entity.pdbx_description
1 polymer ?
#
loop_
_entity_poly.entity_id
_entity_poly.type
_entity_poly.pdbx_seq_one_letter_code
_entity_poly.pdbx_strand_id
1 'polypeptide(L)' 'MPVKIAKLNGGGYRVSTPHGVKARNTSLDKAKHLRNLLNAVEHGWKPSGKKGKKLAKPRY' A
#
# COMPACT_ATOMS: atom_id res chain seq x y z
N MET A 1 -0.60 2.76 -15.26
CA MET A 1 -1.50 1.60 -15.37
C MET A 1 -2.34 1.48 -14.09
N PRO A 2 -3.59 0.98 -14.11
CA PRO A 2 -4.46 1.05 -12.93
C PRO A 2 -4.16 -0.04 -11.88
N VAL A 3 -3.89 0.35 -10.63
CA VAL A 3 -3.82 -0.55 -9.47
C VAL A 3 -5.23 -0.96 -9.05
N LYS A 4 -5.48 -2.27 -8.92
CA LYS A 4 -6.79 -2.83 -8.55
C LYS A 4 -6.82 -3.25 -7.08
N ILE A 5 -7.90 -2.89 -6.39
CA ILE A 5 -8.23 -3.38 -5.04
C ILE A 5 -9.40 -4.35 -5.16
N ALA A 6 -9.25 -5.56 -4.62
CA ALA A 6 -10.32 -6.57 -4.57
C ALA A 6 -10.56 -7.00 -3.13
N LYS A 7 -11.83 -7.17 -2.72
CA LYS A 7 -12.19 -7.74 -1.42
C LYS A 7 -11.98 -9.27 -1.48
N LEU A 8 -11.41 -9.84 -0.42
CA LEU A 8 -11.21 -11.27 -0.29
C LEU A 8 -12.35 -11.89 0.54
N ASN A 9 -12.72 -13.12 0.19
CA ASN A 9 -13.61 -13.96 0.98
C ASN A 9 -12.89 -14.29 2.30
N GLY A 10 -13.31 -13.65 3.40
CA GLY A 10 -12.62 -13.71 4.70
C GLY A 10 -12.33 -12.35 5.35
N GLY A 11 -12.72 -11.23 4.74
CA GLY A 11 -12.74 -9.93 5.44
C GLY A 11 -11.52 -9.02 5.26
N GLY A 12 -10.74 -9.22 4.19
CA GLY A 12 -9.60 -8.37 3.84
C GLY A 12 -9.62 -7.84 2.41
N TYR A 13 -8.60 -7.05 2.06
CA TYR A 13 -8.43 -6.49 0.73
C TYR A 13 -7.11 -6.95 0.11
N ARG A 14 -7.12 -7.20 -1.20
CA ARG A 14 -5.99 -7.53 -2.06
C ARG A 14 -5.67 -6.34 -2.96
N VAL A 15 -4.41 -5.96 -3.05
CA VAL A 15 -3.92 -4.91 -3.96
C VAL A 15 -3.06 -5.56 -5.03
N SER A 16 -3.41 -5.31 -6.29
CA SER A 16 -2.75 -5.91 -7.46
C SER A 16 -2.39 -4.88 -8.52
N THR A 17 -1.19 -5.07 -9.08
CA THR A 17 -0.64 -4.38 -10.25
C THR A 17 -0.65 -5.35 -11.44
N PRO A 18 -0.51 -4.88 -12.69
CA PRO A 18 -0.30 -5.76 -13.84
C PRO A 18 0.88 -6.73 -13.66
N HIS A 19 1.92 -6.31 -12.93
CA HIS A 19 3.09 -7.12 -12.58
C HIS A 19 2.88 -8.09 -11.41
N GLY A 20 1.63 -8.27 -10.95
CA GLY A 20 1.28 -9.22 -9.90
C GLY A 20 0.71 -8.59 -8.63
N VAL A 21 0.60 -9.41 -7.58
CA VAL A 21 0.00 -9.04 -6.30
C VAL A 21 1.03 -8.41 -5.39
N LYS A 22 0.72 -7.23 -4.85
CA LYS A 22 1.63 -6.50 -3.94
C LYS A 22 1.24 -6.64 -2.48
N ALA A 23 -0.04 -6.80 -2.20
CA ALA A 23 -0.53 -7.03 -0.85
C ALA A 23 -1.76 -7.94 -0.83
N ARG A 24 -1.86 -8.76 0.22
CA ARG A 24 -3.01 -9.63 0.50
C ARG A 24 -3.49 -9.36 1.92
N ASN A 25 -4.79 -9.56 2.14
CA ASN A 25 -5.44 -9.48 3.45
C ASN A 25 -5.14 -8.19 4.24
N THR A 26 -5.11 -7.04 3.55
CA THR A 26 -4.92 -5.73 4.20
C THR A 26 -6.26 -5.10 4.56
N SER A 27 -6.28 -4.17 5.52
CA SER A 27 -7.43 -3.31 5.79
C SER A 27 -7.74 -2.39 4.61
N LEU A 28 -9.00 -1.94 4.48
CA LEU A 28 -9.45 -1.04 3.41
C LEU A 28 -8.61 0.23 3.32
N ASP A 29 -8.33 0.84 4.47
CA ASP A 29 -7.52 2.05 4.57
C ASP A 29 -6.09 1.84 4.02
N LYS A 30 -5.41 0.81 4.51
CA LYS A 30 -4.07 0.42 4.04
C LYS A 30 -4.07 0.11 2.53
N ALA A 31 -5.11 -0.54 2.02
CA ALA A 31 -5.25 -0.84 0.60
C ALA A 31 -5.38 0.42 -0.27
N LYS A 32 -6.15 1.43 0.19
CA LYS A 32 -6.28 2.73 -0.49
C LYS A 32 -4.95 3.49 -0.51
N HIS A 33 -4.24 3.53 0.62
CA HIS A 33 -2.92 4.14 0.71
C HIS A 33 -1.92 3.47 -0.24
N LEU A 34 -1.86 2.13 -0.23
CA LEU A 34 -1.01 1.36 -1.15
C LEU A 34 -1.37 1.60 -2.61
N ARG A 35 -2.65 1.69 -2.96
CA ARG A 35 -3.09 2.01 -4.32
C ARG A 35 -2.55 3.37 -4.79
N ASN A 36 -2.69 4.40 -3.96
CA ASN A 36 -2.22 5.74 -4.30
C ASN A 36 -0.69 5.77 -4.43
N LEU A 37 0.02 5.10 -3.53
CA LEU A 37 1.47 4.98 -3.55
C LEU A 37 1.96 4.30 -4.83
N LEU A 38 1.38 3.14 -5.15
CA LEU A 38 1.75 2.36 -6.34
C LEU A 38 1.41 3.13 -7.62
N ASN A 39 0.24 3.77 -7.69
CA ASN A 39 -0.08 4.65 -8.83
C ASN A 39 0.96 5.76 -8.99
N ALA A 40 1.36 6.44 -7.92
CA ALA A 40 2.37 7.49 -7.99
C ALA A 40 3.70 6.94 -8.54
N VAL A 41 4.16 5.79 -8.03
CA VAL A 41 5.39 5.13 -8.49
C VAL A 41 5.33 4.79 -9.99
N GLU A 42 4.21 4.26 -10.46
CA GLU A 42 3.98 3.95 -11.89
C GLU A 42 4.00 5.21 -12.78
N HIS A 43 3.64 6.37 -12.22
CA HIS A 43 3.69 7.67 -12.90
C HIS A 43 5.02 8.41 -12.72
N GLY A 44 6.09 7.69 -12.32
CA GLY A 44 7.45 8.23 -12.23
C GLY A 44 7.78 8.95 -10.92
N TRP A 45 6.91 8.88 -9.92
CA TRP A 45 7.24 9.40 -8.60
C TRP A 45 8.30 8.54 -7.92
N LYS A 46 9.43 9.15 -7.57
CA LYS A 46 10.52 8.52 -6.83
C LYS A 46 10.53 9.05 -5.39
N PRO A 47 10.33 8.19 -4.37
CA PRO A 47 10.35 8.64 -2.99
C PRO A 47 11.74 9.20 -2.65
N SER A 48 11.79 10.38 -2.01
CA SER A 48 13.04 10.91 -1.47
C SER A 48 13.45 10.04 -0.28
N GLY A 49 14.71 9.59 -0.24
CA GLY A 49 15.19 8.54 0.67
C GLY A 49 15.23 8.87 2.16
N LYS A 50 14.55 9.95 2.61
CA LYS A 50 14.45 10.26 4.04
C LYS A 50 13.55 9.24 4.71
N LYS A 51 14.16 8.36 5.52
CA LYS A 51 13.43 7.37 6.33
C LYS A 51 12.44 8.12 7.24
N GLY A 52 11.19 7.66 7.26
CA GLY A 52 10.18 8.19 8.19
C GLY A 52 10.68 8.09 9.62
N LYS A 53 10.47 9.16 10.41
CA LYS A 53 10.82 9.14 11.84
C LYS A 53 9.99 8.06 12.53
N LYS A 54 10.66 7.11 13.19
CA LYS A 54 9.97 6.16 14.08
C LYS A 54 9.48 6.96 15.28
N LEU A 55 8.18 6.92 15.57
CA LEU A 55 7.66 7.42 16.84
C LEU A 55 8.31 6.60 17.96
N ALA A 56 8.92 7.27 18.94
CA ALA A 56 9.46 6.59 20.11
C ALA A 56 8.30 5.90 20.84
N LYS A 57 8.44 4.60 21.12
CA LYS A 57 7.46 3.90 21.94
C LYS A 57 7.50 4.52 23.34
N PRO A 58 6.36 4.90 23.94
CA PRO A 58 6.35 5.33 25.34
C PRO A 58 6.87 4.18 26.20
N ARG A 59 7.88 4.47 27.02
CA ARG A 59 8.33 3.57 28.08
C ARG A 59 7.38 3.80 29.26
N TYR A 60 6.51 2.84 29.51
CA TYR A 60 5.77 2.72 30.76
C TYR A 60 6.53 1.77 31.69
#